data_AF-A0A7V2ZHE5-F1
#
_entry.id   AF-A0A7V2ZHE5-F1
#
_cell.length_a   1.000
_cell.length_b   1.000
_cell.length_c   1.000
_cell.angle_alpha   90.00
_cell.angle_beta   90.00
_cell.angle_gamma   90.00
#
_symmetry.space_group_name_H-M   'P 1'
#
loop_
_entity.id
_entity.type
_entity.pdbx_description
1 polymer ?
#
loop_
_entity_poly.entity_id
_entity_poly.type
_entity_poly.pdbx_seq_one_letter_code
_entity_poly.pdbx_strand_id
1 'polypeptide(L)'
;MKIILSFILTILLIVSCSSNRDYLPEEFWGMKLNRKLTGKEAKDFVDKLHFQNVATEKNEVGFYTGAVGNAAIYITYYSDDKTAYQDFRKMTQKISPENSMFVRGTFHNINNKQIYSCLGLGQVHYIFAHKNLLFWISVDPNFSRNFLDEYMKLVFD
;
A
#
# COMPACT_ATOMS: atom_id res chain seq x y z
N MET A 1 25.71 -45.03 -1.51
CA MET A 1 24.89 -44.29 -2.50
C MET A 1 23.50 -43.90 -2.00
N LYS A 2 22.75 -44.75 -1.28
CA LYS A 2 21.40 -44.42 -0.76
C LYS A 2 21.37 -43.32 0.33
N ILE A 3 22.42 -43.22 1.15
CA ILE A 3 22.51 -42.23 2.25
C ILE A 3 22.73 -40.80 1.72
N ILE A 4 23.46 -40.64 0.61
CA ILE A 4 23.72 -39.34 -0.02
C ILE A 4 22.44 -38.79 -0.69
N LEU A 5 21.62 -39.67 -1.26
CA LEU A 5 20.34 -39.30 -1.88
C LEU A 5 19.30 -38.82 -0.85
N SER A 6 19.35 -39.37 0.37
CA SER A 6 18.45 -38.96 1.47
C SER A 6 18.77 -37.58 2.03
N PHE A 7 20.02 -37.13 1.95
CA PHE A 7 20.46 -35.84 2.49
C PHE A 7 20.10 -34.66 1.55
N ILE A 8 20.07 -34.90 0.24
CA ILE A 8 19.69 -33.90 -0.77
C ILE A 8 18.19 -33.57 -0.69
N LEU A 9 17.35 -34.54 -0.33
CA LEU A 9 15.89 -34.34 -0.23
C LEU A 9 15.48 -33.50 1.00
N THR A 10 16.29 -33.48 2.06
CA THR A 10 16.01 -32.70 3.29
C THR A 10 16.42 -31.22 3.15
N ILE A 11 17.42 -30.92 2.31
CA ILE A 11 17.91 -29.54 2.08
C ILE A 11 16.96 -28.71 1.20
N LEU A 12 16.07 -29.35 0.42
CA LEU A 12 15.11 -28.67 -0.46
C LEU A 12 13.87 -28.09 0.27
N LEU A 13 13.66 -28.40 1.56
CA LEU A 13 12.47 -27.96 2.29
C LEU A 13 12.66 -26.67 3.12
N ILE A 14 13.87 -26.09 3.14
CA ILE A 14 14.21 -24.96 4.02
C ILE A 14 14.27 -23.58 3.35
N VAL A 15 13.87 -23.43 2.08
CA VAL A 15 14.02 -22.14 1.35
C VAL A 15 12.71 -21.39 1.07
N SER A 16 11.55 -21.89 1.50
CA SER A 16 10.27 -21.16 1.38
C SER A 16 9.84 -20.50 2.69
N CYS A 17 10.76 -19.80 3.36
CA CYS A 17 10.36 -18.74 4.27
C CYS A 17 10.16 -17.48 3.41
N SER A 18 9.00 -17.37 2.77
CA SER A 18 8.56 -16.12 2.15
C SER A 18 8.54 -15.07 3.28
N SER A 19 9.52 -14.17 3.32
CA SER A 19 9.53 -13.05 4.26
C SER A 19 8.33 -12.15 3.91
N ASN A 20 7.19 -12.42 4.54
CA ASN A 20 6.03 -11.54 4.43
C ASN A 20 6.38 -10.27 5.22
N ARG A 21 6.80 -9.23 4.50
CA ARG A 21 7.01 -7.92 5.09
C ARG A 21 5.67 -7.39 5.56
N ASP A 22 5.61 -6.96 6.81
CA ASP A 22 4.44 -6.29 7.33
C ASP A 22 4.49 -4.80 6.97
N TYR A 23 3.64 -4.42 6.02
CA TYR A 23 3.48 -3.02 5.59
C TYR A 23 2.46 -2.25 6.44
N LEU A 24 1.78 -2.93 7.38
CA LEU A 24 0.80 -2.35 8.28
C LEU A 24 1.13 -2.73 9.73
N PRO A 25 2.26 -2.24 10.28
CA PRO A 25 2.66 -2.55 11.64
C PRO A 25 1.62 -2.06 12.66
N GLU A 26 1.57 -2.72 13.83
CA GLU A 26 0.62 -2.39 14.91
C GLU A 26 0.74 -0.95 15.42
N GLU A 27 1.94 -0.37 15.35
CA GLU A 27 2.22 1.03 15.64
C GLU A 27 3.06 1.63 14.52
N PHE A 28 2.68 2.82 14.07
CA PHE A 28 3.44 3.58 13.09
C PHE A 28 3.32 5.07 13.37
N TRP A 29 4.45 5.78 13.39
CA TRP A 29 4.49 7.23 13.59
C TRP A 29 3.76 7.69 14.89
N GLY A 30 3.83 6.89 15.96
CA GLY A 30 3.13 7.16 17.22
C GLY A 30 1.60 6.97 17.17
N MET A 31 1.10 6.34 16.12
CA MET A 31 -0.32 6.00 15.91
C MET A 31 -0.51 4.49 16.04
N LYS A 32 -1.64 4.07 16.61
CA LYS A 32 -1.99 2.64 16.71
C LYS A 32 -2.81 2.21 15.51
N LEU A 33 -2.62 0.97 15.08
CA LEU A 33 -3.46 0.31 14.08
C LEU A 33 -4.77 -0.13 14.75
N ASN A 34 -5.81 0.69 14.64
CA ASN A 34 -7.10 0.43 15.28
C ASN A 34 -7.91 -0.65 14.57
N ARG A 35 -7.72 -0.80 13.26
CA ARG A 35 -8.41 -1.81 12.45
C ARG A 35 -7.57 -2.17 11.23
N LYS A 36 -7.48 -3.47 10.93
CA LYS A 36 -6.85 -4.03 9.73
C LYS A 36 -7.87 -4.89 8.99
N LEU A 37 -8.13 -4.60 7.72
CA LEU A 37 -8.93 -5.43 6.83
C LEU A 37 -7.99 -6.20 5.91
N THR A 38 -8.31 -7.45 5.61
CA THR A 38 -7.52 -8.27 4.67
C THR A 38 -8.41 -9.06 3.74
N GLY A 39 -7.88 -9.42 2.56
CA GLY A 39 -8.55 -10.31 1.61
C GLY A 39 -9.94 -9.81 1.20
N LYS A 40 -10.96 -10.66 1.38
CA LYS A 40 -12.34 -10.34 1.00
C LYS A 40 -12.90 -9.13 1.76
N GLU A 41 -12.59 -8.97 3.04
CA GLU A 41 -13.09 -7.82 3.83
C GLU A 41 -12.53 -6.50 3.28
N ALA A 42 -11.24 -6.48 2.95
CA ALA A 42 -10.60 -5.33 2.32
C ALA A 42 -11.18 -5.05 0.94
N LYS A 43 -11.40 -6.09 0.13
CA LYS A 43 -12.02 -5.98 -1.20
C LYS A 43 -13.41 -5.37 -1.11
N ASP A 44 -14.30 -5.95 -0.30
CA ASP A 44 -15.67 -5.48 -0.14
C ASP A 44 -15.72 -4.02 0.35
N PHE A 45 -14.80 -3.64 1.25
CA PHE A 45 -14.66 -2.28 1.72
C PHE A 45 -14.27 -1.30 0.60
N VAL A 46 -13.25 -1.64 -0.20
CA VAL A 46 -12.77 -0.79 -1.30
C VAL A 46 -13.82 -0.68 -2.41
N ASP A 47 -14.50 -1.77 -2.76
CA ASP A 47 -15.56 -1.75 -3.77
C ASP A 47 -16.73 -0.86 -3.34
N LYS A 48 -17.09 -0.91 -2.05
CA LYS A 48 -18.13 -0.03 -1.49
C LYS A 48 -17.73 1.44 -1.58
N LEU A 49 -16.46 1.78 -1.37
CA LEU A 49 -15.98 3.17 -1.52
C LEU A 49 -16.09 3.67 -2.98
N HIS A 50 -15.91 2.77 -3.94
CA HIS A 50 -15.95 3.11 -5.36
C HIS A 50 -17.32 2.91 -6.03
N PHE A 51 -18.31 2.40 -5.28
CA PHE A 51 -19.64 2.01 -5.76
C PHE A 51 -19.62 1.02 -6.94
N GLN A 52 -18.54 0.25 -7.07
CA GLN A 52 -18.32 -0.71 -8.16
C GLN A 52 -17.20 -1.70 -7.80
N ASN A 53 -17.11 -2.81 -8.51
CA ASN A 53 -16.07 -3.84 -8.29
C ASN A 53 -14.75 -3.42 -8.95
N VAL A 54 -13.85 -2.80 -8.18
CA VAL A 54 -12.52 -2.34 -8.64
C VAL A 54 -11.37 -3.04 -7.93
N ALA A 55 -11.60 -3.59 -6.74
CA ALA A 55 -10.55 -4.21 -5.94
C ALA A 55 -10.29 -5.65 -6.37
N THR A 56 -9.02 -6.03 -6.35
CA THR A 56 -8.58 -7.43 -6.51
C THR A 56 -8.93 -8.26 -5.25
N GLU A 57 -8.72 -9.58 -5.26
CA GLU A 57 -8.98 -10.39 -4.05
C GLU A 57 -7.91 -10.24 -2.96
N LYS A 58 -6.72 -9.76 -3.31
CA LYS A 58 -5.61 -9.57 -2.37
C LYS A 58 -5.42 -8.08 -2.09
N ASN A 59 -6.12 -7.61 -1.06
CA ASN A 59 -6.01 -6.26 -0.53
C ASN A 59 -5.81 -6.27 0.98
N GLU A 60 -5.16 -5.21 1.47
CA GLU A 60 -5.12 -4.86 2.88
C GLU A 60 -5.51 -3.40 3.06
N VAL A 61 -6.19 -3.10 4.17
CA VAL A 61 -6.47 -1.72 4.58
C VAL A 61 -6.17 -1.58 6.07
N GLY A 62 -5.23 -0.70 6.42
CA GLY A 62 -4.93 -0.36 7.80
C GLY A 62 -5.47 1.02 8.16
N PHE A 63 -6.15 1.13 9.29
CA PHE A 63 -6.64 2.39 9.84
C PHE A 63 -5.87 2.73 11.12
N TYR A 64 -5.16 3.85 11.07
CA TYR A 64 -4.34 4.37 12.15
C TYR A 64 -4.98 5.58 12.80
N THR A 65 -5.01 5.58 14.13
CA THR A 65 -5.45 6.73 14.93
C THR A 65 -4.48 6.96 16.09
N GLY A 66 -4.21 8.23 16.38
CA GLY A 66 -3.37 8.64 17.50
C GLY A 66 -3.66 10.08 17.92
N ALA A 67 -2.93 10.58 18.91
CA ALA A 67 -3.09 11.97 19.38
C ALA A 67 -2.82 13.01 18.29
N VAL A 68 -2.00 12.65 17.30
CA VAL A 68 -1.60 13.49 16.17
C VAL A 68 -2.65 13.56 15.05
N GLY A 69 -3.59 12.61 14.99
CA GLY A 69 -4.66 12.55 13.98
C GLY A 69 -4.90 11.14 13.44
N ASN A 70 -5.29 11.05 12.17
CA ASN A 70 -5.69 9.82 11.50
C ASN A 70 -4.92 9.57 10.20
N ALA A 71 -4.75 8.30 9.85
CA ALA A 71 -4.26 7.86 8.56
C ALA A 71 -4.93 6.54 8.15
N ALA A 72 -5.10 6.32 6.86
CA ALA A 72 -5.46 5.04 6.30
C ALA A 72 -4.48 4.64 5.20
N ILE A 73 -4.15 3.36 5.14
CA ILE A 73 -3.22 2.81 4.16
C ILE A 73 -3.91 1.65 3.46
N TYR A 74 -4.05 1.77 2.15
CA TYR A 74 -4.61 0.77 1.27
C TYR A 74 -3.48 0.14 0.47
N ILE A 75 -3.43 -1.18 0.44
CA ILE A 75 -2.41 -1.95 -0.27
C ILE A 75 -3.11 -2.95 -1.18
N THR A 76 -2.84 -2.85 -2.47
CA THR A 76 -3.34 -3.79 -3.48
C THR A 76 -2.19 -4.62 -4.01
N TYR A 77 -2.37 -5.94 -4.01
CA TYR A 77 -1.40 -6.90 -4.51
C TYR A 77 -1.76 -7.33 -5.94
N TYR A 78 -0.76 -7.32 -6.80
CA TYR A 78 -0.85 -7.74 -8.20
C TYR A 78 0.05 -8.96 -8.46
N SER A 79 -0.14 -9.58 -9.63
CA SER A 79 0.71 -10.69 -10.11
C SER A 79 2.14 -10.27 -10.39
N ASP A 80 2.33 -9.01 -10.80
CA ASP A 80 3.60 -8.47 -11.27
C ASP A 80 3.65 -6.95 -11.11
N ASP A 81 4.86 -6.41 -11.23
CA ASP A 81 5.18 -4.99 -11.08
C ASP A 81 4.57 -4.12 -12.18
N LYS A 82 4.54 -4.63 -13.42
CA LYS A 82 3.96 -3.95 -14.57
C LYS A 82 2.48 -3.69 -14.35
N THR A 83 1.73 -4.65 -13.83
CA THR A 83 0.30 -4.53 -13.57
C THR A 83 0.03 -3.52 -12.45
N ALA A 84 0.81 -3.57 -11.36
CA ALA A 84 0.71 -2.58 -10.28
C ALA A 84 0.97 -1.16 -10.79
N TYR A 85 2.00 -0.97 -11.62
CA TYR A 85 2.33 0.33 -12.19
C TYR A 85 1.31 0.81 -13.24
N GLN A 86 0.73 -0.09 -14.02
CA GLN A 86 -0.36 0.25 -14.93
C GLN A 86 -1.58 0.75 -14.16
N ASP A 87 -1.90 0.14 -13.03
CA ASP A 87 -3.05 0.56 -12.22
C ASP A 87 -2.79 1.86 -11.47
N PHE A 88 -1.57 2.07 -10.98
CA PHE A 88 -1.10 3.38 -10.50
C PHE A 88 -1.36 4.49 -11.53
N ARG A 89 -0.97 4.28 -12.80
CA ARG A 89 -1.19 5.26 -13.88
C ARG A 89 -2.66 5.51 -14.16
N LYS A 90 -3.48 4.46 -14.21
CA LYS A 90 -4.93 4.57 -14.42
C LYS A 90 -5.60 5.32 -13.27
N MET A 91 -5.24 4.98 -12.03
CA MET A 91 -5.81 5.57 -10.82
C MET A 91 -5.48 7.06 -10.74
N THR A 92 -4.20 7.42 -10.87
CA THR A 92 -3.75 8.82 -10.81
C THR A 92 -4.33 9.70 -11.91
N GLN A 93 -4.58 9.14 -13.10
CA GLN A 93 -5.32 9.83 -14.15
C GLN A 93 -6.79 10.09 -13.78
N LYS A 94 -7.47 9.13 -13.15
CA LYS A 94 -8.87 9.27 -12.72
C LYS A 94 -9.06 10.27 -11.59
N ILE A 95 -8.09 10.33 -10.65
CA ILE A 95 -8.12 11.26 -9.51
C ILE A 95 -7.34 12.55 -9.79
N SER A 96 -7.05 12.83 -11.05
CA SER A 96 -6.44 14.11 -11.42
C SER A 96 -7.46 15.24 -11.20
N PRO A 97 -6.99 16.48 -10.92
CA PRO A 97 -7.88 17.60 -10.60
C PRO A 97 -8.89 17.92 -11.70
N GLU A 98 -8.56 17.59 -12.94
CA GLU A 98 -9.44 17.81 -14.10
C GLU A 98 -10.63 16.84 -14.12
N ASN A 99 -10.57 15.74 -13.34
CA ASN A 99 -11.47 14.60 -13.45
C ASN A 99 -12.20 14.25 -12.15
N SER A 100 -11.93 14.95 -11.04
CA SER A 100 -12.41 14.51 -9.72
C SER A 100 -12.50 15.62 -8.68
N MET A 101 -13.02 15.28 -7.50
CA MET A 101 -13.05 16.15 -6.32
C MET A 101 -11.68 16.34 -5.64
N PHE A 102 -10.66 15.62 -6.09
CA PHE A 102 -9.29 15.78 -5.60
C PHE A 102 -8.66 17.00 -6.27
N VAL A 103 -7.95 17.81 -5.50
CA VAL A 103 -7.32 19.04 -5.98
C VAL A 103 -5.82 19.01 -5.74
N ARG A 104 -5.10 19.94 -6.39
CA ARG A 104 -3.65 20.13 -6.21
C ARG A 104 -2.84 18.84 -6.48
N GLY A 105 -3.28 18.08 -7.48
CA GLY A 105 -2.59 16.90 -7.99
C GLY A 105 -1.19 17.24 -8.48
N THR A 106 -0.18 16.50 -8.03
CA THR A 106 1.20 16.67 -8.49
C THR A 106 2.01 15.38 -8.36
N PHE A 107 2.99 15.20 -9.23
CA PHE A 107 3.94 14.10 -9.17
C PHE A 107 5.24 14.54 -8.51
N HIS A 108 5.75 13.70 -7.62
CA HIS A 108 7.05 13.83 -6.98
C HIS A 108 7.92 12.64 -7.35
N ASN A 109 9.23 12.84 -7.39
CA ASN A 109 10.21 11.75 -7.44
C ASN A 109 10.93 11.70 -6.10
N ILE A 110 10.75 10.62 -5.34
CA ILE A 110 11.40 10.38 -4.04
C ILE A 110 12.07 9.01 -4.14
N ASN A 111 13.38 8.92 -3.88
CA ASN A 111 14.17 7.68 -3.96
C ASN A 111 13.98 6.90 -5.28
N ASN A 112 13.97 7.61 -6.42
CA ASN A 112 13.69 7.07 -7.76
C ASN A 112 12.33 6.36 -7.88
N LYS A 113 11.36 6.78 -7.06
CA LYS A 113 9.96 6.36 -7.13
C LYS A 113 9.08 7.54 -7.44
N GLN A 114 8.21 7.36 -8.42
CA GLN A 114 7.18 8.33 -8.75
C GLN A 114 6.04 8.19 -7.76
N ILE A 115 5.68 9.30 -7.11
CA ILE A 115 4.60 9.38 -6.13
C ILE A 115 3.66 10.48 -6.59
N TYR A 116 2.38 10.16 -6.70
CA TYR A 116 1.35 11.14 -6.94
C TYR A 116 0.75 11.61 -5.62
N SER A 117 0.58 12.92 -5.44
CA SER A 117 -0.11 13.47 -4.27
C SER A 117 -1.26 14.37 -4.67
N CYS A 118 -2.34 14.36 -3.90
CA CYS A 118 -3.46 15.29 -4.03
C CYS A 118 -4.14 15.54 -2.68
N LEU A 119 -5.00 16.56 -2.61
CA LEU A 119 -5.85 16.84 -1.46
C LEU A 119 -7.29 16.45 -1.79
N GLY A 120 -7.95 15.70 -0.92
CA GLY A 120 -9.35 15.34 -1.08
C GLY A 120 -9.94 14.86 0.24
N LEU A 121 -11.25 15.00 0.44
CA LEU A 121 -11.95 14.49 1.62
C LEU A 121 -11.34 14.91 2.98
N GLY A 122 -10.67 16.07 3.04
CA GLY A 122 -9.99 16.56 4.24
C GLY A 122 -8.58 15.98 4.49
N GLN A 123 -8.08 15.08 3.64
CA GLN A 123 -6.79 14.41 3.80
C GLN A 123 -5.87 14.61 2.60
N VAL A 124 -4.56 14.54 2.85
CA VAL A 124 -3.56 14.44 1.79
C VAL A 124 -3.44 12.97 1.41
N HIS A 125 -3.50 12.70 0.11
CA HIS A 125 -3.36 11.38 -0.45
C HIS A 125 -2.01 11.21 -1.12
N TYR A 126 -1.38 10.06 -0.94
CA TYR A 126 -0.17 9.65 -1.64
C TYR A 126 -0.40 8.31 -2.31
N ILE A 127 -0.15 8.22 -3.61
CA ILE A 127 -0.31 7.01 -4.40
C ILE A 127 1.03 6.68 -5.05
N PHE A 128 1.50 5.44 -4.92
CA PHE A 128 2.73 4.97 -5.56
C PHE A 128 2.75 3.44 -5.68
N ALA A 129 3.52 2.92 -6.63
CA ALA A 129 3.73 1.48 -6.80
C ALA A 129 5.16 1.06 -6.38
N HIS A 130 5.29 -0.11 -5.78
CA HIS A 130 6.57 -0.75 -5.47
C HIS A 130 6.48 -2.26 -5.67
N LYS A 131 7.37 -2.82 -6.49
CA LYS A 131 7.27 -4.23 -6.93
C LYS A 131 5.84 -4.48 -7.45
N ASN A 132 5.22 -5.58 -7.06
CA ASN A 132 3.86 -5.95 -7.42
C ASN A 132 2.77 -5.34 -6.50
N LEU A 133 3.07 -4.23 -5.80
CA LEU A 133 2.16 -3.58 -4.85
C LEU A 133 1.81 -2.17 -5.31
N LEU A 134 0.55 -1.77 -5.10
CA LEU A 134 0.09 -0.39 -5.16
C LEU A 134 -0.29 0.08 -3.76
N PHE A 135 0.24 1.22 -3.36
CA PHE A 135 -0.06 1.87 -2.10
C PHE A 135 -0.91 3.12 -2.37
N TRP A 136 -1.98 3.28 -1.60
CA TRP A 136 -2.71 4.54 -1.47
C TRP A 136 -2.78 4.88 0.02
N ILE A 137 -2.13 5.97 0.41
CA ILE A 137 -2.12 6.48 1.78
C ILE A 137 -3.03 7.71 1.83
N SER A 138 -3.90 7.82 2.83
CA SER A 138 -4.61 9.05 3.18
C SER A 138 -4.22 9.47 4.59
N VAL A 139 -3.80 10.72 4.77
CA VAL A 139 -3.25 11.22 6.04
C VAL A 139 -3.74 12.63 6.31
N ASP A 140 -4.02 12.95 7.57
CA ASP A 140 -4.37 14.31 7.94
C ASP A 140 -3.25 15.31 7.56
N PRO A 141 -3.59 16.51 7.04
CA PRO A 141 -2.61 17.38 6.36
C PRO A 141 -1.43 17.80 7.24
N ASN A 142 -1.66 18.03 8.54
CA ASN A 142 -0.69 18.62 9.47
C ASN A 142 0.61 17.82 9.61
N PHE A 143 0.59 16.53 9.34
CA PHE A 143 1.76 15.65 9.45
C PHE A 143 2.00 14.76 8.23
N SER A 144 1.22 14.95 7.17
CA SER A 144 1.20 14.09 5.99
C SER A 144 2.57 13.86 5.34
N ARG A 145 3.41 14.90 5.21
CA ARG A 145 4.73 14.78 4.57
C ARG A 145 5.69 13.94 5.40
N ASN A 146 5.77 14.20 6.71
CA ASN A 146 6.64 13.44 7.62
C ASN A 146 6.19 11.98 7.73
N PHE A 147 4.88 11.74 7.75
CA PHE A 147 4.32 10.39 7.70
C PHE A 147 4.77 9.66 6.44
N LEU A 148 4.64 10.29 5.26
CA LEU A 148 5.08 9.69 4.00
C LEU A 148 6.57 9.36 4.06
N ASP A 149 7.43 10.31 4.44
CA ASP A 149 8.89 10.11 4.43
C ASP A 149 9.31 8.92 5.31
N GLU A 150 8.70 8.75 6.49
CA GLU A 150 8.94 7.57 7.34
C GLU A 150 8.35 6.29 6.74
N TYR A 151 7.16 6.36 6.13
CA TYR A 151 6.50 5.17 5.59
C TYR A 151 7.25 4.63 4.36
N MET A 152 7.84 5.53 3.59
CA MET A 152 8.70 5.17 2.47
C MET A 152 9.92 4.35 2.95
N LYS A 153 10.53 4.67 4.09
CA LYS A 153 11.63 3.85 4.64
C LYS A 153 11.15 2.42 4.91
N LEU A 154 10.01 2.25 5.57
CA LEU A 154 9.39 0.94 5.80
C LEU A 154 9.15 0.15 4.49
N VAL A 155 8.74 0.83 3.42
CA VAL A 155 8.41 0.18 2.14
C VAL A 155 9.64 -0.14 1.30
N PHE A 156 10.65 0.74 1.26
CA PHE A 156 11.76 0.64 0.31
C PHE A 156 13.07 0.11 0.89
N ASP A 157 13.27 0.15 2.21
CA ASP A 157 14.42 -0.46 2.89
C ASP A 157 14.22 -1.97 3.01
#